data_AF-A0A832MKP6-F1
#
_entry.id   AF-A0A832MKP6-F1
#
_cell.length_a   1.000
_cell.length_b   1.000
_cell.length_c   1.000
_cell.angle_alpha   90.00
_cell.angle_beta   90.00
_cell.angle_gamma   90.00
#
_symmetry.space_group_name_H-M   'P 1'
#
loop_
_entity.id
_entity.type
_entity.pdbx_description
1 polymer ?
#
loop_
_entity_poly.entity_id
_entity_poly.type
_entity_poly.pdbx_seq_one_letter_code
_entity_poly.pdbx_strand_id
1 'polypeptide(L)'
;MNEKEKEDVEELKEVLSVVSKEVPNLIKSIIASVFSEEAGRDMGRAAAAFYKELKEAGLPEEIAVRMTENYVSVFTSLGDVMKKAVSGKESIKEAKISKEMGEEISKKVREKLAEKLSKEVSEEVSKEIEKELAKRSREDE
;
A
#
# COMPACT_ATOMS: atom_id res chain seq x y z
N MET A 1 -37.14 22.05 -16.89
CA MET A 1 -37.37 20.60 -16.76
C MET A 1 -38.86 20.38 -16.65
N ASN A 2 -39.42 19.64 -17.61
CA ASN A 2 -40.83 19.23 -17.57
C ASN A 2 -41.04 18.13 -16.51
N GLU A 3 -42.27 17.94 -16.03
CA GLU A 3 -42.62 16.92 -15.02
C GLU A 3 -42.13 15.52 -15.41
N LYS A 4 -42.28 15.14 -16.68
CA LYS A 4 -41.76 13.88 -17.24
C LYS A 4 -40.26 13.70 -17.08
N GLU A 5 -39.47 14.76 -17.32
CA GLU A 5 -38.02 14.69 -17.16
C GLU A 5 -37.59 14.57 -15.69
N LYS A 6 -38.41 15.05 -14.75
CA LYS A 6 -38.14 14.88 -13.32
C LYS A 6 -38.44 13.45 -12.87
N GLU A 7 -39.53 12.88 -13.36
CA GLU A 7 -39.95 11.49 -13.09
C GLU A 7 -38.91 10.50 -13.63
N ASP A 8 -38.46 10.67 -14.88
CA ASP A 8 -37.40 9.84 -15.49
C ASP A 8 -36.09 9.87 -14.69
N VAL A 9 -35.71 11.05 -14.15
CA VAL A 9 -34.49 11.22 -13.35
C VAL A 9 -34.63 10.58 -11.96
N GLU A 10 -35.82 10.62 -11.36
CA GLU A 10 -36.09 9.94 -10.08
C GLU A 10 -36.03 8.42 -10.22
N GLU A 11 -36.61 7.85 -11.28
CA GLU A 11 -36.57 6.41 -11.55
C GLU A 11 -35.14 5.93 -11.82
N LEU A 12 -34.36 6.68 -12.61
CA LEU A 12 -32.93 6.41 -12.82
C LEU A 12 -32.12 6.47 -11.51
N LYS A 13 -32.41 7.43 -10.64
CA LYS A 13 -31.75 7.56 -9.35
C LYS A 13 -32.07 6.38 -8.44
N GLU A 14 -33.29 5.84 -8.51
CA GLU A 14 -33.70 4.67 -7.75
C GLU A 14 -32.99 3.41 -8.25
N VAL A 15 -32.94 3.18 -9.57
CA VAL A 15 -32.19 2.07 -10.18
C VAL A 15 -30.70 2.17 -9.83
N LEU A 16 -30.09 3.35 -9.98
CA LEU A 16 -28.68 3.56 -9.63
C LEU A 16 -28.43 3.36 -8.13
N SER A 17 -29.38 3.73 -7.27
CA SER A 17 -29.32 3.49 -5.83
C SER A 17 -29.30 1.99 -5.53
N VAL A 18 -30.17 1.20 -6.16
CA VAL A 18 -30.19 -0.27 -6.02
C VAL A 18 -28.90 -0.89 -6.53
N VAL A 19 -28.47 -0.54 -7.75
CA VAL A 19 -27.21 -1.05 -8.33
C VAL A 19 -26.00 -0.71 -7.46
N SER A 20 -25.95 0.50 -6.91
CA SER A 20 -24.87 0.95 -6.02
C SER A 20 -24.83 0.21 -4.68
N LYS A 21 -25.89 -0.48 -4.28
CA LYS A 21 -25.97 -1.30 -3.07
C LYS A 21 -25.73 -2.78 -3.37
N GLU A 22 -26.42 -3.32 -4.36
CA GLU A 22 -26.42 -4.75 -4.65
C GLU A 22 -25.09 -5.23 -5.27
N VAL A 23 -24.50 -4.45 -6.18
CA VAL A 23 -23.22 -4.83 -6.81
C VAL A 23 -22.09 -4.94 -5.77
N PRO A 24 -21.88 -3.95 -4.87
CA PRO A 24 -20.89 -4.10 -3.81
C PRO A 24 -21.20 -5.22 -2.81
N ASN A 25 -22.47 -5.45 -2.47
CA ASN A 25 -22.85 -6.51 -1.54
C ASN A 25 -22.59 -7.91 -2.10
N LEU A 26 -22.84 -8.11 -3.39
CA LEU A 26 -22.53 -9.36 -4.09
C LEU A 26 -21.01 -9.62 -4.09
N ILE A 27 -20.22 -8.60 -4.43
CA ILE A 27 -18.75 -8.66 -4.40
C ILE A 27 -18.27 -9.01 -2.98
N LYS A 28 -18.78 -8.32 -1.94
CA LYS A 28 -18.44 -8.61 -0.54
C LYS A 28 -18.78 -10.04 -0.11
N SER A 29 -19.92 -10.56 -0.56
CA SER A 29 -20.36 -11.92 -0.21
C SER A 29 -19.47 -12.99 -0.86
N ILE A 30 -19.07 -12.78 -2.11
CA ILE A 30 -18.12 -13.66 -2.80
C ILE A 30 -16.74 -13.61 -2.12
N ILE A 31 -16.26 -12.43 -1.70
CA ILE A 31 -15.03 -12.30 -0.89
C ILE A 31 -15.15 -13.11 0.38
N ALA A 32 -16.21 -12.88 1.16
CA ALA A 32 -16.36 -13.53 2.46
C ALA A 32 -16.40 -15.05 2.32
N SER A 33 -16.97 -15.56 1.23
CA SER A 33 -16.94 -16.98 0.90
C SER A 33 -15.53 -17.49 0.60
N VAL A 34 -14.73 -16.74 -0.16
CA VAL A 34 -13.38 -17.15 -0.62
C VAL A 34 -12.27 -16.82 0.39
N PHE A 35 -12.47 -15.84 1.26
CA PHE A 35 -11.56 -15.41 2.33
C PHE A 35 -12.08 -15.79 3.72
N SER A 36 -12.88 -16.86 3.79
CA SER A 36 -13.27 -17.47 5.07
C SER A 36 -12.10 -18.25 5.67
N GLU A 37 -12.17 -18.51 6.97
CA GLU A 37 -11.19 -19.39 7.63
C GLU A 37 -11.16 -20.80 7.00
N GLU A 38 -12.32 -21.30 6.59
CA GLU A 38 -12.45 -22.58 5.88
C GLU A 38 -11.75 -22.54 4.51
N ALA A 39 -12.02 -21.51 3.70
CA ALA A 39 -11.36 -21.33 2.41
C ALA A 39 -9.84 -21.13 2.56
N GLY A 40 -9.40 -20.43 3.60
CA GLY A 40 -7.98 -20.29 3.92
C GLY A 40 -7.31 -21.62 4.27
N ARG A 41 -7.99 -22.48 5.05
CA ARG A 41 -7.51 -23.84 5.37
C ARG A 41 -7.44 -24.72 4.13
N ASP A 42 -8.46 -24.67 3.27
CA ASP A 42 -8.48 -25.48 2.04
C ASP A 42 -7.42 -25.02 1.03
N MET A 43 -7.22 -23.70 0.89
CA MET A 43 -6.12 -23.15 0.10
C MET A 43 -4.75 -23.61 0.62
N GLY A 44 -4.55 -23.57 1.95
CA GLY A 44 -3.32 -24.06 2.57
C GLY A 44 -3.06 -25.55 2.32
N ARG A 45 -4.11 -26.38 2.39
CA ARG A 45 -4.01 -27.82 2.04
C ARG A 45 -3.65 -28.03 0.58
N ALA A 46 -4.27 -27.28 -0.34
CA ALA A 46 -3.99 -27.37 -1.76
C ALA A 46 -2.53 -26.98 -2.08
N ALA A 47 -2.05 -25.88 -1.51
CA ALA A 47 -0.66 -25.44 -1.68
C ALA A 47 0.33 -26.48 -1.11
N ALA A 48 0.03 -27.06 0.05
CA ALA A 48 0.87 -28.10 0.65
C ALA A 48 0.90 -29.39 -0.19
N ALA A 49 -0.25 -29.82 -0.71
CA ALA A 49 -0.34 -30.98 -1.59
C ALA A 49 0.44 -30.74 -2.90
N PHE A 50 0.26 -29.56 -3.51
CA PHE A 50 0.99 -29.16 -4.71
C PHE A 50 2.51 -29.19 -4.50
N TYR A 51 2.99 -28.56 -3.42
CA TYR A 51 4.41 -28.59 -3.06
C TYR A 51 4.93 -30.03 -2.87
N LYS A 52 4.17 -30.89 -2.18
CA LYS A 52 4.54 -32.29 -1.95
C LYS A 52 4.66 -33.07 -3.26
N GLU A 53 3.72 -32.89 -4.18
CA GLU A 53 3.77 -33.55 -5.49
C GLU A 53 4.97 -33.08 -6.33
N LEU A 54 5.32 -31.79 -6.30
CA LEU A 54 6.51 -31.29 -6.98
C LEU A 54 7.79 -31.94 -6.43
N LYS A 55 7.89 -32.06 -5.10
CA LYS A 55 9.00 -32.75 -4.42
C LYS A 55 9.07 -34.23 -4.78
N GLU A 56 7.93 -34.91 -4.81
CA GLU A 56 7.83 -36.33 -5.19
C GLU A 56 8.17 -36.56 -6.67
N ALA A 57 7.84 -35.61 -7.55
CA ALA A 57 8.24 -35.60 -8.96
C ALA A 57 9.75 -35.32 -9.16
N GLY A 58 10.51 -35.09 -8.09
CA GLY A 58 11.96 -34.90 -8.12
C GLY A 58 12.40 -33.46 -8.39
N LEU A 59 11.51 -32.47 -8.26
CA LEU A 59 11.93 -31.07 -8.39
C LEU A 59 12.81 -30.66 -7.18
N PRO A 60 13.85 -29.84 -7.43
CA PRO A 60 14.63 -29.25 -6.35
C PRO A 60 13.75 -28.41 -5.42
N GLU A 61 14.10 -28.42 -4.13
CA GLU A 61 13.38 -27.72 -3.05
C GLU A 61 12.99 -26.29 -3.43
N GLU A 62 13.97 -25.51 -3.85
CA GLU A 62 13.81 -24.09 -4.16
C GLU A 62 12.87 -23.85 -5.35
N ILE A 63 12.86 -24.77 -6.32
CA ILE A 63 11.94 -24.71 -7.47
C ILE A 63 10.52 -25.03 -7.02
N ALA A 64 10.34 -26.06 -6.17
CA ALA A 64 9.05 -26.45 -5.64
C ALA A 64 8.42 -25.36 -4.76
N VAL A 65 9.23 -24.73 -3.89
CA VAL A 65 8.80 -23.56 -3.08
C VAL A 65 8.35 -22.44 -3.99
N ARG A 66 9.19 -22.02 -4.95
CA ARG A 66 8.85 -20.92 -5.86
C ARG A 66 7.59 -21.18 -6.70
N MET A 67 7.41 -22.40 -7.20
CA MET A 67 6.19 -22.75 -7.96
C MET A 67 4.94 -22.72 -7.08
N THR A 68 5.06 -23.13 -5.82
CA THR A 68 3.98 -23.08 -4.84
C THR A 68 3.65 -21.65 -4.43
N GLU A 69 4.67 -20.81 -4.21
CA GLU A 69 4.50 -19.37 -3.97
C GLU A 69 3.77 -18.70 -5.14
N ASN A 70 4.17 -18.99 -6.37
CA ASN A 70 3.50 -18.48 -7.57
C ASN A 70 2.04 -18.95 -7.64
N TYR A 71 1.75 -20.22 -7.31
CA TYR A 71 0.39 -20.75 -7.25
C TYR A 71 -0.48 -20.00 -6.23
N VAL A 72 0.04 -19.77 -5.02
CA VAL A 72 -0.66 -19.02 -3.96
C VAL A 72 -0.80 -17.53 -4.31
N SER A 73 0.17 -16.95 -5.03
CA SER A 73 0.19 -15.51 -5.37
C SER A 73 -1.00 -15.04 -6.22
N VAL A 74 -1.63 -15.96 -6.98
CA VAL A 74 -2.81 -15.66 -7.78
C VAL A 74 -3.99 -15.28 -6.87
N PHE A 75 -4.13 -15.95 -5.74
CA PHE A 75 -5.18 -15.71 -4.76
C PHE A 75 -4.97 -14.40 -3.98
N THR A 76 -3.72 -14.07 -3.63
CA THR A 76 -3.40 -12.80 -2.95
C THR A 76 -3.59 -11.61 -3.89
N SER A 77 -3.17 -11.74 -5.15
CA SER A 77 -3.34 -10.69 -6.17
C SER A 77 -4.83 -10.40 -6.43
N LEU A 78 -5.66 -11.45 -6.49
CA LEU A 78 -7.11 -11.29 -6.58
C LEU A 78 -7.68 -10.60 -5.34
N GLY A 79 -7.20 -10.96 -4.14
CA GLY A 79 -7.53 -10.30 -2.89
C GLY A 79 -7.21 -8.80 -2.88
N ASP A 80 -6.07 -8.40 -3.43
CA ASP A 80 -5.66 -6.99 -3.51
C ASP A 80 -6.53 -6.18 -4.47
N VAL A 81 -6.85 -6.73 -5.64
CA VAL A 81 -7.78 -6.11 -6.59
C VAL A 81 -9.15 -5.93 -5.94
N MET A 82 -9.58 -6.94 -5.19
CA MET A 82 -10.88 -6.96 -4.54
C MET A 82 -10.94 -6.01 -3.33
N LYS A 83 -9.86 -5.93 -2.55
CA LYS A 83 -9.67 -4.92 -1.50
C LYS A 83 -9.77 -3.53 -2.10
N LYS A 84 -9.12 -3.24 -3.23
CA LYS A 84 -9.22 -1.94 -3.93
C LYS A 84 -10.64 -1.64 -4.44
N ALA A 85 -11.36 -2.64 -4.95
CA ALA A 85 -12.74 -2.47 -5.44
C ALA A 85 -13.74 -2.22 -4.30
N VAL A 86 -13.61 -2.93 -3.17
CA VAL A 86 -14.50 -2.79 -2.01
C VAL A 86 -14.15 -1.59 -1.14
N SER A 87 -12.87 -1.19 -1.09
CA SER A 87 -12.42 -0.01 -0.33
C SER A 87 -12.74 1.33 -1.01
N GLY A 88 -13.46 1.35 -2.13
CA GLY A 88 -13.88 2.55 -2.87
C GLY A 88 -14.69 3.61 -2.08
N LYS A 89 -15.01 3.40 -0.80
CA LYS A 89 -15.66 4.38 0.10
C LYS A 89 -15.22 4.36 1.58
N GLU A 90 -14.23 3.55 1.98
CA GLU A 90 -13.88 3.34 3.41
C GLU A 90 -12.46 3.76 3.79
N SER A 91 -11.95 4.83 3.18
CA SER A 91 -10.64 5.40 3.53
C SER A 91 -10.61 6.19 4.86
N ILE A 92 -11.70 6.36 5.62
CA ILE A 92 -11.69 7.34 6.74
C ILE A 92 -10.90 6.87 7.96
N LYS A 93 -10.80 5.56 8.25
CA LYS A 93 -10.03 5.07 9.42
C LYS A 93 -8.57 4.77 9.11
N GLU A 94 -8.28 4.10 7.99
CA GLU A 94 -6.89 3.88 7.55
C GLU A 94 -6.23 5.18 7.08
N ALA A 95 -6.95 6.13 6.45
CA ALA A 95 -6.35 7.43 6.14
C ALA A 95 -6.17 8.34 7.35
N LYS A 96 -6.96 8.22 8.43
CA LYS A 96 -6.67 8.95 9.68
C LYS A 96 -5.35 8.48 10.29
N ILE A 97 -5.17 7.17 10.41
CA ILE A 97 -3.93 6.58 10.94
C ILE A 97 -2.75 6.88 10.00
N SER A 98 -2.94 6.79 8.67
CA SER A 98 -1.88 7.08 7.69
C SER A 98 -1.54 8.58 7.62
N LYS A 99 -2.52 9.47 7.80
CA LYS A 99 -2.32 10.92 7.82
C LYS A 99 -1.64 11.36 9.10
N GLU A 100 -2.09 10.89 10.27
CA GLU A 100 -1.47 11.18 11.57
C GLU A 100 -0.02 10.65 11.60
N MET A 101 0.21 9.41 11.16
CA MET A 101 1.56 8.84 11.06
C MET A 101 2.43 9.59 10.04
N GLY A 102 1.86 10.00 8.90
CA GLY A 102 2.57 10.75 7.86
C GLY A 102 2.97 12.16 8.30
N GLU A 103 2.09 12.86 9.02
CA GLU A 103 2.39 14.17 9.62
C GLU A 103 3.50 14.08 10.67
N GLU A 104 3.46 13.03 11.52
CA GLU A 104 4.46 12.81 12.55
C GLU A 104 5.83 12.42 11.98
N ILE A 105 5.86 11.55 10.95
CA ILE A 105 7.08 11.22 10.21
C ILE A 105 7.63 12.46 9.50
N SER A 106 6.78 13.25 8.83
CA SER A 106 7.21 14.47 8.12
C SER A 106 7.84 15.47 9.07
N LYS A 107 7.25 15.68 10.26
CA LYS A 107 7.80 16.57 11.29
C LYS A 107 9.18 16.08 11.76
N LYS A 108 9.31 14.80 12.08
CA LYS A 108 10.55 14.21 12.59
C LYS A 108 11.67 14.20 11.54
N VAL A 109 11.32 14.01 10.27
CA VAL A 109 12.26 14.10 9.14
C VAL A 109 12.74 15.55 8.97
N ARG A 110 11.84 16.54 9.00
CA ARG A 110 12.23 17.96 8.88
C ARG A 110 13.14 18.40 10.03
N GLU A 111 12.81 18.05 11.27
CA GLU A 111 13.63 18.37 12.44
C GLU A 111 15.04 17.77 12.31
N LYS A 112 15.15 16.48 11.97
CA LYS A 112 16.46 15.82 11.78
C LYS A 112 17.25 16.38 10.60
N LEU A 113 16.58 16.73 9.50
CA LEU A 113 17.25 17.35 8.35
C LEU A 113 17.77 18.74 8.70
N ALA A 114 16.95 19.57 9.35
CA ALA A 114 17.36 20.92 9.77
C ALA A 114 18.53 20.88 10.74
N GLU A 115 18.51 19.95 11.71
CA GLU A 115 19.62 19.78 12.66
C GLU A 115 20.91 19.36 11.94
N LYS A 116 20.85 18.36 11.04
CA LYS A 116 22.02 17.93 10.26
C LYS A 116 22.56 19.04 9.36
N LEU A 117 21.67 19.70 8.60
CA LEU A 117 22.05 20.82 7.73
C LEU A 117 22.69 21.95 8.53
N SER A 118 22.16 22.30 9.71
CA SER A 118 22.74 23.36 10.54
C SER A 118 24.15 23.03 11.04
N LYS A 119 24.39 21.77 11.43
CA LYS A 119 25.71 21.32 11.90
C LYS A 119 26.71 21.30 10.76
N GLU A 120 26.33 20.72 9.62
CA GLU A 120 27.20 20.59 8.46
C GLU A 120 27.53 21.95 7.84
N VAL A 121 26.56 22.86 7.72
CA VAL A 121 26.82 24.24 7.29
C VAL A 121 27.72 24.98 8.27
N SER A 122 27.53 24.82 9.58
CA SER A 122 28.40 25.46 10.57
C SER A 122 29.84 24.95 10.49
N GLU A 123 30.04 23.63 10.34
CA GLU A 123 31.36 23.03 10.21
C GLU A 123 32.08 23.46 8.92
N GLU A 124 31.36 23.51 7.80
CA GLU A 124 31.94 23.90 6.51
C GLU A 124 32.31 25.38 6.48
N VAL A 125 31.46 26.25 7.04
CA VAL A 125 31.72 27.69 7.15
C VAL A 125 32.92 27.95 8.07
N SER A 126 33.03 27.25 9.21
CA SER A 126 34.20 27.38 10.10
C SER A 126 35.50 26.98 9.40
N LYS A 127 35.51 25.87 8.66
CA LYS A 127 36.71 25.42 7.91
C LYS A 127 37.12 26.41 6.82
N GLU A 128 36.17 26.96 6.06
CA GLU A 128 36.50 27.90 4.98
C GLU A 128 36.97 29.25 5.55
N ILE A 129 36.39 29.74 6.66
CA ILE A 129 36.88 30.94 7.35
C ILE A 129 38.31 30.74 7.86
N GLU A 130 38.63 29.60 8.50
CA GLU A 130 39.99 29.29 8.98
C GLU A 130 40.99 29.22 7.82
N LYS A 131 40.62 28.58 6.72
CA LYS A 131 41.45 28.47 5.52
C LYS A 131 41.73 29.84 4.91
N GLU A 132 40.76 30.74 4.90
CA GLU A 132 40.93 32.07 4.31
C GLU A 132 41.68 33.05 5.20
N LEU A 133 41.52 32.94 6.53
CA LEU A 133 42.39 33.64 7.48
C LEU A 133 43.85 33.16 7.38
N ALA A 134 44.07 31.84 7.24
CA ALA A 134 45.40 31.27 7.10
C ALA A 134 46.10 31.63 5.78
N LYS A 135 45.35 31.83 4.68
CA LYS A 135 45.91 32.38 3.43
C LYS A 135 46.31 33.84 3.60
N ARG A 136 45.46 34.65 4.22
CA ARG A 136 45.67 36.09 4.36
C ARG A 136 46.85 36.43 5.29
N SER A 137 47.09 35.64 6.34
CA SER A 137 48.28 35.79 7.19
C SER A 137 49.60 35.35 6.54
N ARG A 138 49.59 34.68 5.39
CA ARG A 138 50.79 34.31 4.62
C ARG A 138 51.11 35.27 3.48
N GLU A 139 50.20 36.18 3.14
CA GLU A 139 50.42 37.22 2.13
C GLU A 139 51.04 38.50 2.73
N ASP A 140 51.06 38.62 4.06
CA ASP A 140 51.59 39.76 4.82
C ASP A 140 53.01 39.50 5.42
N GLU A 141 53.65 38.35 5.14
CA GLU A 141 55.04 37.98 5.52
C GLU A 141 55.97 37.90 4.30
#